data_AF-A0AAV8ZC63-F1
#
_entry.id   AF-A0AAV8ZC63-F1
#
_cell.length_a   1.000
_cell.length_b   1.000
_cell.length_c   1.000
_cell.angle_alpha   90.00
_cell.angle_beta   90.00
_cell.angle_gamma   90.00
#
_symmetry.space_group_name_H-M   'P 1'
#
loop_
_entity.id
_entity.type
_entity.pdbx_description
1 polymer ?
#
loop_
_entity_poly.entity_id
_entity_poly.type
_entity_poly.pdbx_seq_one_letter_code
_entity_poly.pdbx_strand_id
1 'polypeptide(L)'
;MDFNMKKMVKDAGAALSRVVQLTEEKLGTSEKTELDAHFENLWSRAENTKNYTETIVRDAESVLIPNPGNRIEDYIYEKIEKQRPARLSNLEHLGVDMVEAGNAFGPNTAYGSSLIKVGQWEQKLGQTERDFIGSAGMCFTQPLRKFLETEMKTIIKEKNLLETKRLDLDACKNRVRKARSMLGQPSAERELRIAQSEFDRQAEITKLLLEGINSSHAAHLRCLHEFVDTQARFYSQCTTVMTDLQRELASMSGVPPTPKNSTPTDDSSVDSDMMKARVLYDYEAKDSTELSLVANEVILFKEISSEDYVMGKRGNQRGKVPKPYLEVLT
;
A
#
# COMPACT_ATOMS: atom_id res chain seq x y z
N MET A 1 15.77 0.25 52.46
CA MET A 1 15.25 -0.36 51.22
C MET A 1 15.48 -1.85 51.35
N ASP A 2 14.49 -2.61 51.81
CA ASP A 2 14.64 -4.07 51.91
C ASP A 2 14.58 -4.68 50.51
N PHE A 3 15.73 -5.20 50.05
CA PHE A 3 15.86 -5.90 48.80
C PHE A 3 15.07 -7.21 48.89
N ASN A 4 13.96 -7.33 48.15
CA ASN A 4 13.01 -8.44 48.29
C ASN A 4 13.50 -9.71 47.56
N MET A 5 14.58 -10.30 48.06
CA MET A 5 15.23 -11.52 47.56
C MET A 5 14.22 -12.68 47.39
N LYS A 6 13.22 -12.78 48.30
CA LYS A 6 12.18 -13.80 48.25
C LYS A 6 11.27 -13.68 47.02
N LYS A 7 10.92 -12.45 46.61
CA LYS A 7 10.17 -12.20 45.38
C LYS A 7 11.00 -12.59 44.15
N MET A 8 12.27 -12.20 44.12
CA MET A 8 13.18 -12.49 43.01
C MET A 8 13.37 -14.00 42.79
N VAL A 9 13.53 -14.76 43.88
CA VAL A 9 13.64 -16.24 43.84
C VAL A 9 12.33 -16.88 43.36
N LYS A 10 11.18 -16.38 43.82
CA LYS A 10 9.86 -16.87 43.38
C LYS A 10 9.64 -16.61 41.88
N ASP A 11 9.97 -15.40 41.41
CA ASP A 11 9.83 -15.00 40.02
C ASP A 11 10.75 -15.82 39.09
N ALA A 12 11.97 -16.10 39.54
CA ALA A 12 12.91 -16.99 38.84
C ALA A 12 12.40 -18.45 38.78
N GLY A 13 11.82 -18.96 39.88
CA GLY A 13 11.21 -20.29 39.91
C GLY A 13 10.01 -20.41 38.96
N ALA A 14 9.19 -19.37 38.84
CA ALA A 14 8.09 -19.31 37.89
C ALA A 14 8.60 -19.27 36.43
N ALA A 15 9.66 -18.50 36.15
CA ALA A 15 10.27 -18.45 34.82
C ALA A 15 10.82 -19.80 34.38
N LEU A 16 11.54 -20.52 35.25
CA LEU A 16 12.02 -21.87 34.97
C LEU A 16 10.88 -22.85 34.72
N SER A 17 9.81 -22.76 35.51
CA SER A 17 8.63 -23.62 35.35
C SER A 17 7.96 -23.40 33.98
N ARG A 18 7.87 -22.14 33.51
CA ARG A 18 7.36 -21.82 32.17
C ARG A 18 8.22 -22.39 31.05
N VAL A 19 9.54 -22.31 31.17
CA VAL A 19 10.48 -22.88 30.17
C VAL A 19 10.34 -24.39 30.11
N VAL A 20 10.22 -25.06 31.26
CA VAL A 20 10.00 -26.51 31.34
C VAL A 20 8.69 -26.88 30.65
N GLN A 21 7.59 -26.21 30.98
CA GLN A 21 6.28 -26.47 30.36
C GLN A 21 6.33 -26.27 28.84
N LEU A 22 6.93 -25.18 28.35
CA LEU A 22 7.05 -24.92 26.91
C LEU A 22 7.89 -25.98 26.19
N THR A 23 8.91 -26.53 26.86
CA THR A 23 9.73 -27.62 26.32
C THR A 23 8.93 -28.92 26.26
N GLU A 24 8.18 -29.25 27.31
CA GLU A 24 7.35 -30.45 27.37
C GLU A 24 6.21 -30.43 26.33
N GLU A 25 5.62 -29.26 26.06
CA GLU A 25 4.62 -29.09 24.99
C GLU A 25 5.21 -29.33 23.60
N LYS A 26 6.40 -28.76 23.32
CA LYS A 26 7.09 -28.97 22.03
C LYS A 26 7.52 -30.42 21.81
N LEU A 27 7.77 -31.17 22.88
CA LEU A 27 8.09 -32.60 22.84
C LEU A 27 6.84 -33.50 22.80
N GLY A 28 5.64 -32.93 22.87
CA GLY A 28 4.37 -33.67 22.87
C GLY A 28 4.09 -34.43 24.17
N THR A 29 4.80 -34.11 25.26
CA THR A 29 4.72 -34.84 26.53
C THR A 29 3.79 -34.19 27.57
N SER A 30 3.24 -33.00 27.27
CA SER A 30 2.35 -32.24 28.16
C SER A 30 1.14 -31.71 27.40
N GLU A 31 -0.03 -31.74 28.04
CA GLU A 31 -1.27 -31.18 27.49
C GLU A 31 -1.22 -29.65 27.51
N LYS A 32 -1.76 -29.04 26.45
CA LYS A 32 -1.82 -27.60 26.25
C LYS A 32 -3.22 -27.10 26.61
N THR A 33 -3.33 -26.05 27.43
CA THR A 33 -4.62 -25.35 27.55
C THR A 33 -4.95 -24.68 26.21
N GLU A 34 -6.00 -25.14 25.55
CA GLU A 34 -6.50 -24.55 24.31
C GLU A 34 -7.42 -23.36 24.60
N LEU A 35 -7.31 -22.32 23.76
CA LEU A 35 -8.28 -21.25 23.71
C LEU A 35 -9.44 -21.69 22.80
N ASP A 36 -10.64 -21.15 23.03
CA ASP A 36 -11.80 -21.53 22.23
C ASP A 36 -11.68 -21.09 20.76
N ALA A 37 -12.45 -21.72 19.89
CA ALA A 37 -12.42 -21.43 18.45
C ALA A 37 -12.79 -19.97 18.13
N HIS A 38 -13.59 -19.31 18.98
CA HIS A 38 -13.96 -17.92 18.76
C HIS A 38 -12.77 -16.99 19.01
N PHE A 39 -12.01 -17.22 20.09
CA PHE A 39 -10.79 -16.50 20.39
C PHE A 39 -9.74 -16.69 19.30
N GLU A 40 -9.51 -17.93 18.84
CA GLU A 40 -8.54 -18.20 17.77
C GLU A 40 -8.91 -17.47 16.46
N ASN A 41 -10.21 -17.42 16.12
CA ASN A 41 -10.69 -16.64 14.99
C ASN A 41 -10.45 -15.13 15.17
N LEU A 42 -10.72 -14.59 16.35
CA LEU A 42 -10.43 -13.18 16.67
C LEU A 42 -8.94 -12.87 16.57
N TRP A 43 -8.08 -13.76 17.08
CA TRP A 43 -6.64 -13.63 17.01
C TRP A 43 -6.12 -13.67 15.57
N SER A 44 -6.57 -14.64 14.76
CA SER A 44 -6.20 -14.74 13.34
C SER A 44 -6.57 -13.48 12.57
N ARG A 45 -7.76 -12.91 12.82
CA ARG A 45 -8.17 -11.63 12.22
C ARG A 45 -7.29 -10.47 12.66
N ALA A 46 -6.87 -10.42 13.92
CA ALA A 46 -5.99 -9.39 14.44
C ALA A 46 -4.59 -9.46 13.80
N GLU A 47 -4.05 -10.66 13.67
CA GLU A 47 -2.75 -10.91 13.04
C GLU A 47 -2.77 -10.52 11.55
N ASN A 48 -3.82 -10.92 10.82
CA ASN A 48 -4.01 -10.48 9.44
C ASN A 48 -4.12 -8.96 9.34
N THR A 49 -4.91 -8.34 10.22
CA THR A 49 -5.06 -6.87 10.24
C THR A 49 -3.72 -6.19 10.43
N LYS A 50 -2.91 -6.65 11.39
CA LYS A 50 -1.58 -6.12 11.63
C LYS A 50 -0.67 -6.26 10.39
N ASN A 51 -0.52 -7.48 9.87
CA ASN A 51 0.43 -7.79 8.79
C ASN A 51 0.08 -7.04 7.50
N TYR A 52 -1.20 -6.98 7.14
CA TYR A 52 -1.63 -6.23 5.95
C TYR A 52 -1.56 -4.72 6.16
N THR A 53 -1.85 -4.21 7.36
CA THR A 53 -1.68 -2.77 7.64
C THR A 53 -0.21 -2.37 7.57
N GLU A 54 0.72 -3.16 8.13
CA GLU A 54 2.17 -2.94 8.01
C GLU A 54 2.62 -2.90 6.54
N THR A 55 2.14 -3.86 5.73
CA THR A 55 2.49 -3.95 4.31
C THR A 55 1.96 -2.75 3.51
N ILE A 56 0.67 -2.42 3.70
CA ILE A 56 0.03 -1.30 3.01
C ILE A 56 0.71 0.02 3.35
N VAL A 57 1.00 0.27 4.62
CA VAL A 57 1.70 1.48 5.07
C VAL A 57 3.08 1.59 4.44
N ARG A 58 3.87 0.52 4.48
CA ARG A 58 5.21 0.48 3.89
C ARG A 58 5.19 0.78 2.39
N ASP A 59 4.24 0.20 1.66
CA ASP A 59 4.15 0.31 0.21
C ASP A 59 3.53 1.66 -0.20
N ALA A 60 2.57 2.20 0.58
CA ALA A 60 2.07 3.56 0.38
C ALA A 60 3.19 4.60 0.58
N GLU A 61 4.02 4.44 1.61
CA GLU A 61 5.16 5.32 1.85
C GLU A 61 6.23 5.23 0.76
N SER A 62 6.44 4.07 0.13
CA SER A 62 7.40 3.95 -0.98
C SER A 62 6.89 4.65 -2.25
N VAL A 63 5.57 4.72 -2.45
CA VAL A 63 4.97 5.53 -3.51
C VAL A 63 5.15 7.02 -3.22
N LEU A 64 4.88 7.45 -1.99
CA LEU A 64 4.96 8.87 -1.61
C LEU A 64 6.41 9.38 -1.52
N ILE A 65 7.33 8.55 -1.02
CA ILE A 65 8.74 8.88 -0.83
C ILE A 65 9.59 7.68 -1.30
N PRO A 66 9.92 7.59 -2.60
CA PRO A 66 10.62 6.44 -3.17
C PRO A 66 12.00 6.19 -2.54
N ASN A 67 12.73 7.25 -2.22
CA ASN A 67 14.06 7.14 -1.64
C ASN A 67 13.98 6.61 -0.19
N PRO A 68 14.55 5.43 0.12
CA PRO A 68 14.51 4.85 1.47
C PRO A 68 15.29 5.66 2.51
N GLY A 69 16.40 6.31 2.11
CA GLY A 69 17.16 7.20 2.99
C GLY A 69 16.32 8.39 3.43
N ASN A 70 15.57 8.99 2.50
CA ASN A 70 14.68 10.11 2.81
C ASN A 70 13.57 9.72 3.77
N ARG A 71 13.00 8.51 3.61
CA ARG A 71 11.98 7.97 4.53
C ARG A 71 12.51 7.79 5.95
N ILE A 72 13.69 7.19 6.09
CA ILE A 72 14.32 6.96 7.41
C ILE A 72 14.62 8.31 8.07
N GLU A 73 15.17 9.26 7.32
CA GLU A 73 15.44 10.60 7.83
C GLU A 73 14.16 11.28 8.32
N ASP A 74 13.09 11.30 7.51
CA ASP A 74 11.81 11.90 7.89
C ASP A 74 11.23 11.27 9.17
N TYR A 75 11.31 9.95 9.29
CA TYR A 75 10.89 9.24 10.50
C TYR A 75 11.70 9.66 11.73
N ILE A 76 13.02 9.86 11.61
CA ILE A 76 13.87 10.34 12.71
C ILE A 76 13.45 11.75 13.11
N TYR A 77 13.30 12.67 12.15
CA TYR A 77 12.88 14.05 12.40
C TYR A 77 11.53 14.11 13.11
N GLU A 78 10.58 13.27 12.71
CA GLU A 78 9.27 13.13 13.35
C GLU A 78 9.40 12.64 14.80
N LYS A 79 10.22 11.61 15.08
CA LYS A 79 10.42 11.09 16.44
C LYS A 79 11.16 12.05 17.38
N ILE A 80 12.01 12.94 16.87
CA ILE A 80 12.70 13.96 17.66
C ILE A 80 11.98 15.31 17.65
N GLU A 81 10.76 15.37 17.09
CA GLU A 81 9.91 16.55 17.01
C GLU A 81 10.61 17.78 16.39
N LYS A 82 11.48 17.54 15.40
CA LYS A 82 12.16 18.61 14.66
C LYS A 82 11.54 18.80 13.28
N GLN A 83 11.63 20.03 12.78
CA GLN A 83 11.22 20.35 11.43
C GLN A 83 12.05 19.56 10.42
N ARG A 84 11.36 18.91 9.47
CA ARG A 84 12.00 18.17 8.37
C ARG A 84 12.80 19.13 7.49
N PRO A 85 13.93 18.69 6.92
CA PRO A 85 14.68 19.49 5.97
C PRO A 85 13.81 19.84 4.75
N ALA A 86 13.87 21.10 4.32
CA ALA A 86 13.15 21.59 3.15
C ALA A 86 13.81 21.07 1.86
N ARG A 87 13.51 19.81 1.54
CA ARG A 87 14.01 19.13 0.35
C ARG A 87 13.17 19.53 -0.85
N LEU A 88 13.84 19.89 -1.93
CA LEU A 88 13.22 20.06 -3.22
C LEU A 88 12.80 18.69 -3.78
N SER A 89 11.65 18.67 -4.43
CA SER A 89 11.23 17.58 -5.30
C SER A 89 12.12 17.52 -6.54
N ASN A 90 12.10 16.39 -7.24
CA ASN A 90 12.83 16.24 -8.50
C ASN A 90 12.34 17.26 -9.55
N LEU A 91 11.04 17.56 -9.56
CA LEU A 91 10.43 18.55 -10.45
C LEU A 91 10.94 19.97 -10.17
N GLU A 92 11.17 20.31 -8.90
CA GLU A 92 11.74 21.61 -8.57
C GLU A 92 13.21 21.73 -8.91
N HIS A 93 13.99 20.67 -8.70
CA HIS A 93 15.38 20.64 -9.17
C HIS A 93 15.45 20.91 -10.67
N LEU A 94 14.65 20.19 -11.46
CA LEU A 94 14.52 20.43 -12.89
C LEU A 94 14.11 21.88 -13.18
N GLY A 95 13.08 22.38 -12.50
CA GLY A 95 12.58 23.73 -12.74
C GLY A 95 13.57 24.84 -12.40
N VAL A 96 14.37 24.68 -11.34
CA VAL A 96 15.47 25.60 -11.00
C VAL A 96 16.48 25.67 -12.15
N ASP A 97 16.97 24.52 -12.60
CA ASP A 97 17.97 24.44 -13.66
C ASP A 97 17.43 24.99 -15.00
N MET A 98 16.16 24.74 -15.33
CA MET A 98 15.52 25.29 -16.53
C MET A 98 15.41 26.82 -16.50
N VAL A 99 15.08 27.40 -15.33
CA VAL A 99 15.04 28.85 -15.14
C VAL A 99 16.44 29.45 -15.28
N GLU A 100 17.44 28.85 -14.65
CA GLU A 100 18.83 29.31 -14.77
C GLU A 100 19.32 29.23 -16.21
N ALA A 101 19.10 28.10 -16.88
CA ALA A 101 19.46 27.90 -18.28
C ALA A 101 18.77 28.92 -19.20
N GLY A 102 17.48 29.19 -19.00
CA GLY A 102 16.75 30.15 -19.82
C GLY A 102 17.24 31.59 -19.64
N ASN A 103 17.71 31.95 -18.44
CA ASN A 103 18.39 33.23 -18.21
C ASN A 103 19.76 33.28 -18.91
N ALA A 104 20.54 32.19 -18.86
CA ALA A 104 21.85 32.10 -19.50
C ALA A 104 21.78 32.12 -21.04
N PHE A 105 20.77 31.46 -21.64
CA PHE A 105 20.54 31.49 -23.09
C PHE A 105 19.96 32.83 -23.59
N GLY A 106 19.53 33.70 -22.66
CA GLY A 106 18.97 35.01 -22.95
C GLY A 106 17.45 35.00 -22.84
N PRO A 107 16.88 35.76 -21.88
CA PRO A 107 15.44 35.75 -21.60
C PRO A 107 14.59 36.36 -22.72
N ASN A 108 15.21 37.11 -23.65
CA ASN A 108 14.53 37.69 -24.80
C ASN A 108 14.49 36.76 -26.01
N THR A 109 15.16 35.61 -25.95
CA THR A 109 15.09 34.60 -27.00
C THR A 109 13.84 33.75 -26.81
N ALA A 110 13.28 33.21 -27.91
CA ALA A 110 12.12 32.33 -27.84
C ALA A 110 12.41 31.09 -26.97
N TYR A 111 13.61 30.54 -27.06
CA TYR A 111 14.02 29.38 -26.28
C TYR A 111 14.24 29.72 -24.80
N GLY A 112 14.99 30.79 -24.50
CA GLY A 112 15.29 31.20 -23.12
C GLY A 112 14.04 31.60 -22.34
N SER A 113 13.14 32.40 -22.94
CA SER A 113 11.85 32.75 -22.33
C SER A 113 10.96 31.51 -22.10
N SER A 114 10.90 30.57 -23.06
CA SER A 114 10.12 29.34 -22.93
C SER A 114 10.67 28.44 -21.82
N LEU A 115 12.00 28.29 -21.71
CA LEU A 115 12.65 27.52 -20.64
C LEU A 115 12.35 28.09 -19.26
N ILE A 116 12.47 29.41 -19.10
CA ILE A 116 12.10 30.08 -17.84
C ILE A 116 10.65 29.76 -17.49
N LYS A 117 9.75 29.84 -18.48
CA LYS A 117 8.33 29.59 -18.25
C LYS A 117 8.09 28.15 -17.83
N VAL A 118 8.57 27.17 -18.60
CA VAL A 118 8.42 25.75 -18.26
C VAL A 118 9.01 25.46 -16.88
N GLY A 119 10.20 25.98 -16.56
CA GLY A 119 10.83 25.76 -15.26
C GLY A 119 10.00 26.28 -14.07
N GLN A 120 9.34 27.45 -14.20
CA GLN A 120 8.42 27.96 -13.19
C GLN A 120 7.19 27.04 -12.99
N TRP A 121 6.66 26.49 -14.07
CA TRP A 121 5.53 25.56 -14.02
C TRP A 121 5.93 24.18 -13.46
N GLU A 122 7.14 23.69 -13.75
CA GLU A 122 7.72 22.48 -13.14
C GLU A 122 7.89 22.65 -11.62
N GLN A 123 8.38 23.81 -11.16
CA GLN A 123 8.45 24.11 -9.72
C GLN A 123 7.07 24.09 -9.06
N LYS A 124 6.03 24.63 -9.72
CA LYS A 124 4.64 24.59 -9.24
C LYS A 124 4.10 23.16 -9.18
N LEU A 125 4.46 22.31 -10.14
CA LEU A 125 4.11 20.89 -10.13
C LEU A 125 4.78 20.16 -8.95
N GLY A 126 6.05 20.45 -8.70
CA GLY A 126 6.78 19.91 -7.54
C GLY A 126 6.22 20.35 -6.19
N GLN A 127 5.74 21.58 -6.06
CA GLN A 127 4.99 22.03 -4.87
C GLN A 127 3.69 21.23 -4.69
N THR A 128 2.95 21.03 -5.78
CA THR A 128 1.71 20.24 -5.78
C THR A 128 1.95 18.80 -5.34
N GLU A 129 3.08 18.20 -5.75
CA GLU A 129 3.52 16.88 -5.31
C GLU A 129 3.82 16.84 -3.79
N ARG A 130 4.53 17.84 -3.25
CA ARG A 130 4.79 17.91 -1.81
C ARG A 130 3.52 18.05 -0.98
N ASP A 131 2.57 18.86 -1.44
CA ASP A 131 1.29 19.04 -0.76
C ASP A 131 0.49 17.74 -0.74
N PHE A 132 0.52 16.98 -1.84
CA PHE A 132 -0.04 15.64 -1.92
C PHE A 132 0.63 14.67 -0.94
N ILE A 133 1.97 14.60 -0.93
CA ILE A 133 2.73 13.74 -0.01
C ILE A 133 2.38 14.04 1.44
N GLY A 134 2.33 15.32 1.82
CA GLY A 134 1.93 15.75 3.17
C GLY A 134 0.50 15.34 3.50
N SER A 135 -0.45 15.60 2.59
CA SER A 135 -1.86 15.29 2.79
C SER A 135 -2.13 13.78 2.90
N ALA A 136 -1.55 12.98 2.01
CA ALA A 136 -1.62 11.52 2.05
C ALA A 136 -0.93 10.95 3.31
N GLY A 137 0.15 11.61 3.74
CA GLY A 137 0.78 11.36 5.04
C GLY A 137 -0.22 11.46 6.19
N MET A 138 -0.90 12.60 6.30
CA MET A 138 -1.81 12.92 7.40
C MET A 138 -3.10 12.09 7.41
N CYS A 139 -3.73 11.87 6.25
CA CYS A 139 -5.03 11.18 6.20
C CYS A 139 -4.93 9.65 6.15
N PHE A 140 -3.78 9.10 5.74
CA PHE A 140 -3.64 7.67 5.48
C PHE A 140 -2.49 7.02 6.23
N THR A 141 -1.23 7.36 5.92
CA THR A 141 -0.09 6.60 6.47
C THR A 141 0.13 6.84 7.96
N GLN A 142 -0.03 8.07 8.46
CA GLN A 142 0.17 8.41 9.88
C GLN A 142 -0.89 7.78 10.80
N PRO A 143 -2.21 7.84 10.51
CA PRO A 143 -3.21 7.15 11.33
C PRO A 143 -2.98 5.63 11.42
N LEU A 144 -2.64 4.99 10.31
CA LEU A 144 -2.36 3.54 10.28
C LEU A 144 -1.07 3.20 11.05
N ARG A 145 -0.01 4.02 10.95
CA ARG A 145 1.19 3.88 11.79
C ARG A 145 0.86 4.01 13.27
N LYS A 146 0.04 5.00 13.64
CA LYS A 146 -0.41 5.18 15.03
C LYS A 146 -1.13 3.94 15.54
N PHE A 147 -2.08 3.39 14.77
CA PHE A 147 -2.75 2.14 15.11
C PHE A 147 -1.77 0.99 15.38
N LEU A 148 -0.75 0.82 14.52
CA LEU A 148 0.30 -0.19 14.71
C LEU A 148 1.13 0.04 15.97
N GLU A 149 1.53 1.29 16.22
CA GLU A 149 2.39 1.65 17.36
C GLU A 149 1.65 1.66 18.71
N THR A 150 0.33 1.84 18.73
CA THR A 150 -0.47 1.96 19.96
C THR A 150 -1.36 0.74 20.20
N GLU A 151 -2.38 0.53 19.36
CA GLU A 151 -3.41 -0.48 19.57
C GLU A 151 -2.85 -1.87 19.37
N MET A 152 -2.20 -2.11 18.22
CA MET A 152 -1.62 -3.43 17.94
C MET A 152 -0.49 -3.80 18.89
N LYS A 153 0.35 -2.82 19.27
CA LYS A 153 1.39 -3.05 20.28
C LYS A 153 0.80 -3.49 21.63
N THR A 154 -0.33 -2.91 22.03
CA THR A 154 -1.05 -3.30 23.25
C THR A 154 -1.66 -4.69 23.11
N ILE A 155 -2.32 -4.99 22.00
CA ILE A 155 -2.88 -6.32 21.70
C ILE A 155 -1.80 -7.40 21.78
N ILE A 156 -0.64 -7.18 21.15
CA ILE A 156 0.49 -8.13 21.16
C ILE A 156 1.01 -8.32 22.59
N LYS A 157 1.13 -7.24 23.36
CA LYS A 157 1.56 -7.32 24.76
C LYS A 157 0.61 -8.15 25.61
N GLU A 158 -0.69 -7.90 25.53
CA GLU A 158 -1.70 -8.64 26.31
C GLU A 158 -1.80 -10.10 25.86
N LYS A 159 -1.65 -10.39 24.55
CA LYS A 159 -1.56 -11.78 24.05
C LYS A 159 -0.32 -12.52 24.57
N ASN A 160 0.83 -11.87 24.63
CA ASN A 160 2.04 -12.48 25.19
C ASN A 160 1.90 -12.72 26.71
N LEU A 161 1.20 -11.82 27.40
CA LEU A 161 0.87 -12.00 28.81
C LEU A 161 -0.12 -13.17 29.00
N LEU A 162 -1.12 -13.31 28.14
CA LEU A 162 -2.04 -14.44 28.12
C LEU A 162 -1.30 -15.77 27.96
N GLU A 163 -0.35 -15.84 27.02
CA GLU A 163 0.48 -17.04 26.81
C GLU A 163 1.32 -17.36 28.06
N THR A 164 1.84 -16.33 28.74
CA THR A 164 2.56 -16.51 30.00
C THR A 164 1.65 -17.11 31.09
N LYS A 165 0.41 -16.60 31.20
CA LYS A 165 -0.58 -17.10 32.17
C LYS A 165 -1.07 -18.51 31.85
N ARG A 166 -1.18 -18.85 30.56
CA ARG A 166 -1.47 -20.22 30.10
C ARG A 166 -0.42 -21.20 30.59
N LEU A 167 0.86 -20.88 30.40
CA LEU A 167 1.97 -21.72 30.85
C LEU A 167 2.00 -21.86 32.38
N ASP A 168 1.73 -20.78 33.12
CA ASP A 168 1.64 -20.81 34.59
C ASP A 168 0.49 -21.73 35.06
N LEU A 169 -0.66 -21.66 34.39
CA LEU A 169 -1.82 -22.52 34.65
C LEU A 169 -1.49 -24.00 34.39
N ASP A 170 -0.88 -24.31 33.24
CA ASP A 170 -0.51 -25.67 32.86
C ASP A 170 0.52 -26.27 33.84
N ALA A 171 1.51 -25.47 34.27
CA ALA A 171 2.45 -25.86 35.32
C ALA A 171 1.74 -26.15 36.66
N CYS A 172 0.74 -25.36 37.04
CA CYS A 172 -0.05 -25.60 38.25
C CYS A 172 -0.92 -26.86 38.15
N LYS A 173 -1.54 -27.12 36.99
CA LYS A 173 -2.29 -28.36 36.72
C LYS A 173 -1.39 -29.59 36.89
N ASN A 174 -0.18 -29.53 36.33
CA ASN A 174 0.83 -30.58 36.46
C ASN A 174 1.30 -30.77 37.91
N ARG A 175 1.48 -29.68 38.67
CA ARG A 175 1.82 -29.75 40.10
C ARG A 175 0.72 -30.40 40.93
N VAL A 176 -0.55 -30.07 40.68
CA VAL A 176 -1.70 -30.72 41.36
C VAL A 176 -1.77 -32.20 41.01
N ARG A 177 -1.55 -32.58 39.74
CA ARG A 177 -1.53 -33.99 39.32
C ARG A 177 -0.44 -34.79 40.05
N LYS A 178 0.74 -34.21 40.28
CA LYS A 178 1.83 -34.82 41.05
C LYS A 178 1.56 -34.82 42.57
N ALA A 179 0.95 -33.76 43.09
CA ALA A 179 0.65 -33.60 44.52
C ALA A 179 -0.52 -34.45 45.00
N ARG A 180 -1.40 -34.93 44.11
CA ARG A 180 -2.49 -35.90 44.44
C ARG A 180 -1.98 -37.18 45.12
N SER A 181 -0.69 -37.47 45.05
CA SER A 181 -0.05 -38.60 45.74
C SER A 181 0.60 -38.23 47.08
N MET A 182 0.47 -37.00 47.61
CA MET A 182 1.23 -36.50 48.78
C MET A 182 0.46 -35.48 49.66
N LEU A 183 1.01 -35.16 50.85
CA LEU A 183 0.46 -34.20 51.83
C LEU A 183 0.35 -32.73 51.34
N GLY A 184 0.94 -32.37 50.20
CA GLY A 184 0.96 -31.01 49.66
C GLY A 184 -0.30 -30.59 48.88
N GLN A 185 -1.30 -31.46 48.81
CA GLN A 185 -2.50 -31.29 47.97
C GLN A 185 -3.26 -29.95 48.18
N PRO A 186 -3.56 -29.50 49.43
CA PRO A 186 -4.36 -28.29 49.62
C PRO A 186 -3.66 -27.01 49.12
N SER A 187 -2.33 -26.95 49.23
CA SER A 187 -1.55 -25.80 48.75
C SER A 187 -1.51 -25.75 47.23
N ALA A 188 -1.27 -26.89 46.57
CA ALA A 188 -1.24 -26.97 45.12
C ALA A 188 -2.61 -26.66 44.49
N GLU A 189 -3.70 -27.11 45.11
CA GLU A 189 -5.07 -26.78 44.66
C GLU A 189 -5.38 -25.28 44.79
N ARG A 190 -4.90 -24.63 45.85
CA ARG A 190 -5.05 -23.18 46.01
C ARG A 190 -4.29 -22.41 44.93
N GLU A 191 -3.05 -22.80 44.64
CA GLU A 191 -2.24 -22.18 43.58
C GLU A 191 -2.89 -22.34 42.20
N LEU A 192 -3.43 -23.53 41.90
CA LEU A 192 -4.16 -23.79 40.66
C LEU A 192 -5.39 -22.88 40.51
N ARG A 193 -6.18 -22.68 41.57
CA ARG A 193 -7.35 -21.76 41.52
C ARG A 193 -6.94 -20.33 41.23
N ILE A 194 -5.83 -19.86 41.82
CA ILE A 194 -5.30 -18.51 41.56
C ILE A 194 -4.86 -18.41 40.09
N ALA A 195 -4.04 -19.35 39.61
CA ALA A 195 -3.56 -19.35 38.23
C ALA A 195 -4.71 -19.39 37.21
N GLN A 196 -5.75 -20.19 37.47
CA GLN A 196 -6.95 -20.23 36.62
C GLN A 196 -7.64 -18.87 36.58
N SER A 197 -7.90 -18.25 37.73
CA SER A 197 -8.53 -16.92 37.78
C SER A 197 -7.73 -15.82 37.08
N GLU A 198 -6.38 -15.89 37.16
CA GLU A 198 -5.50 -14.95 36.47
C GLU A 198 -5.51 -15.16 34.96
N PHE A 199 -5.53 -16.42 34.51
CA PHE A 199 -5.65 -16.78 33.10
C PHE A 199 -7.00 -16.34 32.53
N ASP A 200 -8.12 -16.66 33.19
CA ASP A 200 -9.46 -16.30 32.73
C ASP A 200 -9.62 -14.78 32.60
N ARG A 201 -9.15 -14.03 33.61
CA ARG A 201 -9.14 -12.57 33.57
C ARG A 201 -8.30 -12.04 32.42
N GLN A 202 -7.13 -12.63 32.15
CA GLN A 202 -6.25 -12.20 31.07
C GLN A 202 -6.82 -12.57 29.68
N ALA A 203 -7.49 -13.71 29.57
CA ALA A 203 -8.16 -14.14 28.35
C ALA A 203 -9.28 -13.15 27.99
N GLU A 204 -10.09 -12.74 28.97
CA GLU A 204 -11.16 -11.76 28.77
C GLU A 204 -10.62 -10.39 28.34
N ILE A 205 -9.57 -9.88 29.00
CA ILE A 205 -8.91 -8.62 28.60
C ILE A 205 -8.44 -8.69 27.16
N THR A 206 -7.76 -9.78 26.79
CA THR A 206 -7.23 -9.95 25.44
C THR A 206 -8.36 -10.05 24.43
N LYS A 207 -9.42 -10.81 24.74
CA LYS A 207 -10.60 -10.97 23.90
C LYS A 207 -11.27 -9.62 23.59
N LEU A 208 -11.52 -8.80 24.62
CA LEU A 208 -12.11 -7.47 24.44
C LEU A 208 -11.28 -6.57 23.52
N LEU A 209 -9.95 -6.63 23.61
CA LEU A 209 -9.07 -5.89 22.70
C LEU A 209 -9.17 -6.40 21.26
N LEU A 210 -9.25 -7.73 21.07
CA LEU A 210 -9.39 -8.31 19.73
C LEU A 210 -10.75 -7.98 19.09
N GLU A 211 -11.83 -7.96 19.88
CA GLU A 211 -13.15 -7.52 19.43
C GLU A 211 -13.16 -6.04 19.02
N GLY A 212 -12.35 -5.22 19.69
CA GLY A 212 -12.17 -3.79 19.40
C GLY A 212 -11.64 -3.48 17.99
N ILE A 213 -10.97 -4.43 17.32
CA ILE A 213 -10.38 -4.24 15.98
C ILE A 213 -11.42 -3.85 14.93
N ASN A 214 -12.68 -4.29 15.08
CA ASN A 214 -13.76 -3.90 14.18
C ASN A 214 -13.95 -2.37 14.14
N SER A 215 -13.78 -1.70 15.29
CA SER A 215 -13.85 -0.24 15.36
C SER A 215 -12.68 0.41 14.61
N SER A 216 -11.48 -0.17 14.72
CA SER A 216 -10.29 0.31 14.00
C SER A 216 -10.46 0.13 12.49
N HIS A 217 -11.09 -0.94 12.02
CA HIS A 217 -11.42 -1.12 10.58
C HIS A 217 -12.34 -0.03 10.04
N ALA A 218 -13.31 0.44 10.81
CA ALA A 218 -14.15 1.57 10.39
C ALA A 218 -13.32 2.87 10.23
N ALA A 219 -12.30 3.08 11.06
CA ALA A 219 -11.36 4.17 10.90
C ALA A 219 -10.47 3.99 9.66
N HIS A 220 -9.93 2.78 9.44
CA HIS A 220 -9.09 2.47 8.28
C HIS A 220 -9.84 2.68 6.95
N LEU A 221 -11.13 2.32 6.90
CA LEU A 221 -11.96 2.55 5.73
C LEU A 221 -12.08 4.04 5.38
N ARG A 222 -12.27 4.90 6.39
CA ARG A 222 -12.30 6.36 6.19
C ARG A 222 -10.96 6.88 5.67
N CYS A 223 -9.85 6.45 6.28
CA CYS A 223 -8.51 6.80 5.81
C CYS A 223 -8.30 6.40 4.34
N LEU A 224 -8.79 5.23 3.92
CA LEU A 224 -8.69 4.77 2.54
C LEU A 224 -9.47 5.66 1.57
N HIS A 225 -10.70 6.05 1.92
CA HIS A 225 -11.49 6.98 1.09
C HIS A 225 -10.81 8.34 0.98
N GLU A 226 -10.34 8.89 2.10
CA GLU A 226 -9.63 10.18 2.11
C GLU A 226 -8.31 10.13 1.33
N PHE A 227 -7.61 9.00 1.33
CA PHE A 227 -6.41 8.80 0.52
C PHE A 227 -6.73 8.87 -0.98
N VAL A 228 -7.77 8.15 -1.43
CA VAL A 228 -8.19 8.14 -2.83
C VAL A 228 -8.61 9.54 -3.28
N ASP A 229 -9.39 10.25 -2.46
CA ASP A 229 -9.78 11.63 -2.73
C ASP A 229 -8.57 12.56 -2.86
N THR A 230 -7.59 12.41 -1.96
CA THR A 230 -6.35 13.20 -1.96
C THR A 230 -5.53 12.93 -3.22
N GLN A 231 -5.44 11.67 -3.63
CA GLN A 231 -4.75 11.25 -4.85
C GLN A 231 -5.45 11.75 -6.12
N ALA A 232 -6.79 11.68 -6.17
CA ALA A 232 -7.58 12.20 -7.29
C ALA A 232 -7.41 13.73 -7.44
N ARG A 233 -7.47 14.47 -6.32
CA ARG A 233 -7.23 15.92 -6.32
C ARG A 233 -5.84 16.27 -6.84
N PHE A 234 -4.81 15.53 -6.42
CA PHE A 234 -3.44 15.72 -6.90
C PHE A 234 -3.35 15.62 -8.42
N TYR A 235 -3.80 14.52 -9.02
CA TYR A 235 -3.73 14.35 -10.48
C TYR A 235 -4.58 15.36 -11.25
N SER A 236 -5.74 15.75 -10.71
CA SER A 236 -6.57 16.82 -11.29
C SER A 236 -5.85 18.17 -11.29
N GLN A 237 -5.15 18.50 -10.19
CA GLN A 237 -4.35 19.71 -10.09
C GLN A 237 -3.17 19.70 -11.07
N CYS A 238 -2.43 18.58 -11.14
CA CYS A 238 -1.35 18.39 -12.11
C CYS A 238 -1.84 18.60 -13.55
N THR A 239 -2.99 18.02 -13.90
CA THR A 239 -3.60 18.19 -15.23
C THR A 239 -3.92 19.66 -15.51
N THR A 240 -4.45 20.37 -14.52
CA THR A 240 -4.75 21.81 -14.64
C THR A 240 -3.48 22.62 -14.87
N VAL A 241 -2.45 22.39 -14.05
CA VAL A 241 -1.12 23.02 -14.14
C VAL A 241 -0.51 22.84 -15.53
N MET A 242 -0.53 21.61 -16.06
CA MET A 242 0.03 21.32 -17.39
C MET A 242 -0.81 21.93 -18.53
N THR A 243 -2.14 21.94 -18.39
CA THR A 243 -3.04 22.54 -19.41
C THR A 243 -2.85 24.06 -19.48
N ASP A 244 -2.60 24.72 -18.34
CA ASP A 244 -2.32 26.15 -18.28
C ASP A 244 -0.96 26.46 -18.91
N LEU A 245 0.08 25.67 -18.61
CA LEU A 245 1.40 25.81 -19.24
C LEU A 245 1.30 25.69 -20.77
N GLN A 246 0.57 24.69 -21.30
CA GLN A 246 0.38 24.54 -22.74
C GLN A 246 -0.28 25.76 -23.39
N ARG A 247 -1.26 26.37 -22.71
CA ARG A 247 -1.93 27.59 -23.18
C ARG A 247 -0.98 28.79 -23.19
N GLU A 248 -0.17 28.93 -22.16
CA GLU A 248 0.79 30.02 -22.04
C GLU A 248 1.93 29.91 -23.07
N LEU A 249 2.44 28.70 -23.32
CA LEU A 249 3.43 28.49 -24.37
C LEU A 249 2.86 28.79 -25.77
N ALA A 250 1.59 28.42 -26.02
CA ALA A 250 0.94 28.72 -27.29
C ALA A 250 0.83 30.24 -27.52
N SER A 251 0.50 31.02 -26.49
CA SER A 251 0.42 32.49 -26.61
C SER A 251 1.78 33.14 -26.80
N MET A 252 2.85 32.58 -26.22
CA MET A 252 4.23 33.06 -26.40
C MET A 252 4.76 32.86 -27.82
N SER A 253 4.30 31.81 -28.50
CA SER A 253 4.83 31.45 -29.84
C SER A 253 4.37 32.38 -30.96
N GLY A 254 3.36 33.25 -30.74
CA GLY A 254 2.81 34.13 -31.78
C GLY A 254 2.22 33.40 -33.00
N VAL A 255 2.22 32.07 -32.98
CA VAL A 255 1.59 31.23 -34.00
C VAL A 255 0.08 31.27 -33.71
N PRO A 256 -0.77 31.66 -34.68
CA PRO A 256 -2.22 31.43 -34.55
C PRO A 256 -2.44 29.97 -34.15
N PRO A 257 -3.51 29.60 -33.44
CA PRO A 257 -3.84 28.20 -33.30
C PRO A 257 -4.03 27.65 -34.71
N THR A 258 -3.00 26.98 -35.25
CA THR A 258 -3.21 26.00 -36.29
C THR A 258 -4.25 25.05 -35.70
N PRO A 259 -5.30 24.69 -36.45
CA PRO A 259 -6.34 23.82 -35.91
C PRO A 259 -5.66 22.59 -35.35
N LYS A 260 -5.69 22.46 -34.02
CA LYS A 260 -5.24 21.27 -33.31
C LYS A 260 -6.16 20.14 -33.74
N ASN A 261 -5.79 19.40 -34.78
CA ASN A 261 -6.11 17.98 -34.84
C ASN A 261 -5.16 17.25 -33.88
N SER A 262 -5.31 17.56 -32.58
CA SER A 262 -4.68 16.87 -31.46
C SER A 262 -5.27 17.41 -30.15
N THR A 263 -6.58 17.24 -30.00
CA THR A 263 -7.12 16.90 -28.68
C THR A 263 -6.68 15.46 -28.35
N PRO A 264 -6.49 15.10 -27.08
CA PRO A 264 -6.52 13.70 -26.67
C PRO A 264 -7.95 13.25 -26.93
N THR A 265 -8.20 12.65 -28.08
CA THR A 265 -9.47 12.00 -28.35
C THR A 265 -9.56 10.84 -27.39
N ASP A 266 -10.43 11.01 -26.40
CA ASP A 266 -11.41 9.99 -26.06
C ASP A 266 -11.70 9.17 -27.33
N ASP A 267 -11.18 7.94 -27.38
CA ASP A 267 -11.06 7.09 -28.58
C ASP A 267 -12.42 6.48 -28.95
N SER A 268 -13.44 7.33 -29.07
CA SER A 268 -14.82 6.97 -29.41
C SER A 268 -15.30 7.61 -30.73
N SER A 269 -14.47 8.43 -31.40
CA SER A 269 -14.88 9.14 -32.63
C SER A 269 -14.13 8.78 -33.91
N VAL A 270 -13.14 7.86 -33.87
CA VAL A 270 -12.44 7.37 -35.08
C VAL A 270 -12.93 5.97 -35.51
N ASP A 271 -13.71 5.27 -34.67
CA ASP A 271 -14.29 3.96 -34.98
C ASP A 271 -15.61 4.05 -35.78
N SER A 272 -16.21 5.24 -35.92
CA SER A 272 -17.51 5.40 -36.64
C SER A 272 -17.46 5.03 -38.12
N ASP A 273 -16.26 4.84 -38.69
CA ASP A 273 -16.04 4.55 -40.11
C ASP A 273 -15.26 3.24 -40.32
N MET A 274 -15.12 2.41 -39.28
CA MET A 274 -14.48 1.10 -39.35
C MET A 274 -15.53 -0.02 -39.27
N MET A 275 -15.45 -0.97 -40.20
CA MET A 275 -16.31 -2.13 -40.26
C MET A 275 -15.70 -3.27 -39.44
N LYS A 276 -16.54 -4.19 -38.93
CA LYS A 276 -16.06 -5.40 -38.26
C LYS A 276 -15.84 -6.50 -39.29
N ALA A 277 -14.75 -7.24 -39.16
CA ALA A 277 -14.53 -8.46 -39.91
C ALA A 277 -14.05 -9.57 -39.00
N ARG A 278 -14.43 -10.80 -39.32
CA ARG A 278 -13.87 -12.02 -38.76
C ARG A 278 -12.70 -12.46 -39.60
N VAL A 279 -11.58 -12.77 -38.96
CA VAL A 279 -10.40 -13.32 -39.62
C VAL A 279 -10.67 -14.78 -40.01
N LEU A 280 -10.46 -15.13 -41.28
CA LEU A 280 -10.67 -16.47 -41.83
C LEU A 280 -9.45 -17.39 -41.63
N TYR A 281 -8.24 -16.84 -41.69
CA TYR A 281 -6.98 -17.59 -41.63
C TYR A 281 -5.94 -16.82 -40.83
N ASP A 282 -4.99 -17.55 -40.21
CA ASP A 282 -3.82 -16.94 -39.58
C ASP A 282 -2.99 -16.20 -40.64
N TYR A 283 -2.48 -15.02 -40.28
CA TYR A 283 -1.60 -14.22 -41.13
C TYR A 283 -0.44 -13.69 -40.31
N GLU A 284 0.79 -13.89 -40.78
CA GLU A 284 1.98 -13.30 -40.15
C GLU A 284 2.43 -12.08 -40.97
N ALA A 285 2.52 -10.93 -40.30
CA ALA A 285 2.94 -9.68 -40.92
C ALA A 285 4.35 -9.81 -41.52
N LYS A 286 4.51 -9.42 -42.79
CA LYS A 286 5.80 -9.50 -43.48
C LYS A 286 6.75 -8.39 -43.07
N ASP A 287 6.21 -7.25 -42.65
CA ASP A 287 6.96 -6.09 -42.21
C ASP A 287 6.18 -5.26 -41.17
N SER A 288 6.78 -4.16 -40.69
CA SER A 288 6.19 -3.29 -39.67
C SER A 288 4.97 -2.47 -40.15
N THR A 289 4.59 -2.56 -41.42
CA THR A 289 3.41 -1.88 -41.99
C THR A 289 2.19 -2.78 -42.05
N GLU A 290 2.34 -4.09 -41.81
CA GLU A 290 1.29 -5.10 -41.80
C GLU A 290 0.91 -5.52 -40.37
N LEU A 291 -0.30 -6.08 -40.20
CA LEU A 291 -0.81 -6.55 -38.91
C LEU A 291 -0.98 -8.08 -38.94
N SER A 292 -0.35 -8.79 -37.99
CA SER A 292 -0.52 -10.24 -37.86
C SER A 292 -1.90 -10.59 -37.32
N LEU A 293 -2.55 -11.57 -37.94
CA LEU A 293 -3.90 -12.02 -37.65
C LEU A 293 -3.93 -13.45 -37.09
N VAL A 294 -4.95 -13.72 -36.29
CA VAL A 294 -5.28 -15.04 -35.76
C VAL A 294 -6.68 -15.44 -36.25
N ALA A 295 -6.82 -16.64 -36.80
CA ALA A 295 -8.07 -17.18 -37.30
C ALA A 295 -9.18 -17.13 -36.24
N ASN A 296 -10.38 -16.74 -36.66
CA ASN A 296 -11.57 -16.50 -35.84
C ASN A 296 -11.54 -15.29 -34.90
N GLU A 297 -10.48 -14.48 -34.88
CA GLU A 297 -10.52 -13.20 -34.16
C GLU A 297 -11.38 -12.18 -34.92
N VAL A 298 -11.96 -11.23 -34.18
CA VAL A 298 -12.73 -10.12 -34.76
C VAL A 298 -11.90 -8.86 -34.68
N ILE A 299 -11.67 -8.23 -35.83
CA ILE A 299 -10.92 -6.97 -35.94
C ILE A 299 -11.79 -5.88 -36.53
N LEU A 300 -11.37 -4.63 -36.34
CA LEU A 300 -11.92 -3.49 -37.06
C LEU A 300 -11.08 -3.26 -38.31
N PHE A 301 -11.69 -2.92 -39.43
CA PHE A 301 -10.97 -2.57 -40.64
C PHE A 301 -11.60 -1.39 -41.36
N LYS A 302 -10.79 -0.71 -42.18
CA LYS A 302 -11.22 0.35 -43.08
C LYS A 302 -10.63 0.14 -44.46
N GLU A 303 -11.46 0.36 -45.49
CA GLU A 303 -11.02 0.36 -46.89
C GLU A 303 -9.98 1.45 -47.12
N ILE A 304 -8.90 1.08 -47.80
CA ILE A 304 -7.83 1.98 -48.25
C ILE A 304 -7.73 1.90 -49.77
N SER A 305 -6.97 2.80 -50.41
CA SER A 305 -6.79 2.84 -51.87
C SER A 305 -6.00 1.64 -52.46
N SER A 306 -5.91 0.52 -51.74
CA SER A 306 -5.26 -0.72 -52.17
C SER A 306 -6.30 -1.76 -52.57
N GLU A 307 -6.06 -2.45 -53.68
CA GLU A 307 -6.95 -3.51 -54.17
C GLU A 307 -6.87 -4.77 -53.30
N ASP A 308 -5.70 -5.09 -52.73
CA ASP A 308 -5.45 -6.34 -52.01
C ASP A 308 -5.48 -6.22 -50.48
N TYR A 309 -5.36 -5.00 -49.94
CA TYR A 309 -5.20 -4.76 -48.50
C TYR A 309 -6.22 -3.77 -47.94
N VAL A 310 -6.58 -3.95 -46.67
CA VAL A 310 -7.32 -2.99 -45.83
C VAL A 310 -6.48 -2.53 -44.65
N MET A 311 -6.84 -1.42 -44.03
CA MET A 311 -6.24 -1.00 -42.76
C MET A 311 -6.98 -1.68 -41.60
N GLY A 312 -6.35 -2.66 -40.95
CA GLY A 312 -6.87 -3.35 -39.77
C GLY A 312 -6.47 -2.67 -38.46
N LYS A 313 -7.31 -2.78 -37.43
CA LYS A 313 -7.09 -2.33 -36.05
C LYS A 313 -7.45 -3.47 -35.09
N ARG A 314 -6.49 -3.86 -34.25
CA ARG A 314 -6.68 -4.78 -33.12
C ARG A 314 -6.20 -4.10 -31.84
N GLY A 315 -7.14 -3.63 -31.01
CA GLY A 315 -6.83 -2.79 -29.85
C GLY A 315 -6.07 -1.53 -30.26
N ASN A 316 -4.85 -1.36 -29.73
CA ASN A 316 -3.96 -0.24 -30.05
C ASN A 316 -3.06 -0.50 -31.27
N GLN A 317 -3.06 -1.70 -31.84
CA GLN A 317 -2.26 -2.05 -33.01
C GLN A 317 -3.02 -1.76 -34.30
N ARG A 318 -2.33 -1.22 -35.30
CA ARG A 318 -2.87 -0.96 -36.65
C ARG A 318 -1.87 -1.37 -37.71
N GLY A 319 -2.36 -1.86 -38.84
CA GLY A 319 -1.51 -2.24 -39.96
C GLY A 319 -2.33 -2.74 -41.14
N LYS A 320 -1.67 -2.92 -42.27
CA LYS A 320 -2.29 -3.48 -43.47
C LYS A 320 -2.61 -4.96 -43.26
N VAL A 321 -3.78 -5.37 -43.73
CA VAL A 321 -4.30 -6.73 -43.63
C VAL A 321 -4.81 -7.16 -45.00
N PRO A 322 -4.49 -8.37 -45.49
CA PRO A 322 -5.01 -8.84 -46.77
C PRO A 322 -6.53 -9.02 -46.76
N LYS A 323 -7.23 -8.46 -47.75
CA LYS A 323 -8.70 -8.59 -47.91
C LYS A 323 -9.22 -10.03 -47.93
N PRO A 324 -8.57 -10.99 -48.63
CA PRO A 324 -9.06 -12.38 -48.69
C PRO A 324 -9.08 -13.11 -47.35
N TYR A 325 -8.41 -12.56 -46.33
CA TYR A 325 -8.31 -13.14 -44.99
C TYR A 325 -9.43 -12.67 -44.07
N LEU A 326 -10.34 -11.83 -44.56
CA LEU A 326 -11.39 -11.20 -43.78
C LEU A 326 -12.78 -11.54 -44.35
N GLU A 327 -13.69 -11.89 -43.46
CA GLU A 327 -15.12 -11.96 -43.72
C GLU A 327 -15.80 -10.79 -43.02
N VAL A 328 -16.40 -9.89 -43.79
CA VAL A 328 -17.10 -8.72 -43.25
C VAL A 328 -18.33 -9.17 -42.46
N LEU A 329 -18.42 -8.73 -41.21
CA LEU A 329 -19.56 -8.99 -40.35
C LEU A 329 -20.54 -7.83 -40.51
N THR A 330 -21.67 -8.08 -41.17
CA THR A 330 -22.82 -7.16 -41.26
C THR A 330 -23.54 -6.99 -39.94
#